data_AF-A0A9D5JRZ8-F1
#
_entry.id   AF-A0A9D5JRZ8-F1
#
_cell.length_a   1.000
_cell.length_b   1.000
_cell.length_c   1.000
_cell.angle_alpha   90.00
_cell.angle_beta   90.00
_cell.angle_gamma   90.00
#
_symmetry.space_group_name_H-M   'P 1'
#
loop_
_entity.id
_entity.type
_entity.pdbx_description
1 polymer ?
#
loop_
_entity_poly.entity_id
_entity_poly.type
_entity_poly.pdbx_seq_one_letter_code
_entity_poly.pdbx_strand_id
1 'polypeptide(L)'
;MERTLSVLAAYIQPSPYGAEGVSLNHGLHFTGGEPFLNVDLLLKGIELARKFGIPSLFVETNAFWCRDDDDTRSTMRQLKDAGLQGMLVSVNPFILETVPFERTFRAIQIGSEIFDQKLMVYQTDYFMQFSRLGITDRLPLQEYVSRVGLEEATSRIELLPIGRTAYTLGEWYQHYPATTFFRGTCRAELQRNYHNHWDNYGNILPGFCAGIALGNVLEQPRIYEEGLDLEVYPILRILLDTGVRGLCAYAQKRFGYQEREAGYISQCHLCLDIRTHIVRQAQEFRELRPVEFYTQLGRDVPADQD
;
A
#
# COMPACT_ATOMS: atom_id res chain seq x y z
N MET A 1 -7.76 -16.62 -3.39
CA MET A 1 -8.64 -15.99 -2.38
C MET A 1 -9.12 -16.99 -1.33
N GLU A 2 -10.05 -17.92 -1.62
CA GLU A 2 -10.61 -18.84 -0.60
C GLU A 2 -9.53 -19.58 0.21
N ARG A 3 -8.55 -20.20 -0.47
CA ARG A 3 -7.42 -20.87 0.19
C ARG A 3 -6.61 -19.92 1.07
N THR A 4 -6.29 -18.72 0.58
CA THR A 4 -5.61 -17.67 1.36
C THR A 4 -6.39 -17.32 2.63
N LEU A 5 -7.67 -16.99 2.50
CA LEU A 5 -8.53 -16.61 3.64
C LEU A 5 -8.66 -17.75 4.66
N SER A 6 -8.76 -19.00 4.20
CA SER A 6 -8.82 -20.17 5.09
C SER A 6 -7.59 -20.31 5.98
N VAL A 7 -6.40 -19.98 5.46
CA VAL A 7 -5.15 -20.00 6.24
C VAL A 7 -5.08 -18.81 7.19
N LEU A 8 -5.39 -17.61 6.68
CA LEU A 8 -5.30 -16.38 7.47
C LEU A 8 -6.31 -16.31 8.61
N ALA A 9 -7.45 -17.00 8.51
CA ALA A 9 -8.46 -17.04 9.55
C ALA A 9 -7.93 -17.49 10.92
N ALA A 10 -6.87 -18.30 10.95
CA ALA A 10 -6.23 -18.73 12.20
C ALA A 10 -5.36 -17.65 12.86
N TYR A 11 -4.95 -16.61 12.12
CA TYR A 11 -3.92 -15.67 12.54
C TYR A 11 -4.41 -14.22 12.65
N ILE A 12 -5.53 -13.87 12.01
CA ILE A 12 -6.06 -12.50 12.04
C ILE A 12 -6.72 -12.22 13.40
N GLN A 13 -6.23 -11.18 14.06
CA GLN A 13 -6.76 -10.72 15.34
C GLN A 13 -7.85 -9.66 15.15
N PRO A 14 -8.87 -9.62 16.03
CA PRO A 14 -9.90 -8.60 15.98
C PRO A 14 -9.34 -7.22 16.36
N SER A 15 -10.09 -6.19 16.01
CA SER A 15 -9.87 -4.83 16.49
C SER A 15 -9.89 -4.77 18.03
N PRO A 16 -9.13 -3.85 18.66
CA PRO A 16 -9.26 -3.53 20.08
C PRO A 16 -10.69 -3.14 20.49
N TYR A 17 -11.53 -2.74 19.54
CA TYR A 17 -12.95 -2.42 19.75
C TYR A 17 -13.88 -3.64 19.61
N GLY A 18 -13.33 -4.85 19.50
CA GLY A 18 -14.06 -6.11 19.37
C GLY A 18 -14.15 -6.64 17.93
N ALA A 19 -14.68 -7.86 17.78
CA ALA A 19 -14.74 -8.59 16.51
C ALA A 19 -15.61 -7.94 15.42
N GLU A 20 -16.54 -7.06 15.83
CA GLU A 20 -17.41 -6.27 14.95
C GLU A 20 -16.96 -4.81 14.77
N GLY A 21 -15.90 -4.43 15.49
CA GLY A 21 -15.25 -3.13 15.39
C GLY A 21 -14.16 -3.14 14.33
N VAL A 22 -13.75 -1.96 13.86
CA VAL A 22 -12.71 -1.80 12.83
C VAL A 22 -11.57 -0.93 13.34
N SER A 23 -10.35 -1.15 12.85
CA SER A 23 -9.18 -0.28 13.12
C SER A 23 -8.12 -0.50 12.05
N LEU A 24 -7.28 0.50 11.79
CA LEU A 24 -6.27 0.48 10.71
C LEU A 24 -5.25 -0.66 10.75
N ASN A 25 -5.07 -1.35 11.89
CA ASN A 25 -4.00 -2.34 12.07
C ASN A 25 -4.50 -3.74 12.47
N HIS A 26 -5.81 -3.94 12.57
CA HIS A 26 -6.39 -5.21 13.02
C HIS A 26 -7.57 -5.61 12.13
N GLY A 27 -7.85 -6.91 12.05
CA GLY A 27 -8.84 -7.46 11.12
C GLY A 27 -8.30 -7.71 9.72
N LEU A 28 -9.22 -7.89 8.79
CA LEU A 28 -8.93 -8.07 7.37
C LEU A 28 -9.46 -6.88 6.57
N HIS A 29 -8.59 -6.25 5.80
CA HIS A 29 -8.94 -5.09 4.99
C HIS A 29 -8.88 -5.46 3.52
N PHE A 30 -9.98 -5.25 2.81
CA PHE A 30 -10.00 -5.35 1.36
C PHE A 30 -9.45 -4.05 0.77
N THR A 31 -8.26 -4.12 0.20
CA THR A 31 -7.53 -2.97 -0.37
C THR A 31 -6.86 -3.38 -1.68
N GLY A 32 -5.88 -2.62 -2.15
CA GLY A 32 -5.09 -2.86 -3.36
C GLY A 32 -4.94 -1.58 -4.16
N GLY A 33 -5.26 -1.65 -5.46
CA GLY A 33 -5.47 -0.45 -6.27
C GLY A 33 -6.81 0.18 -5.93
N GLU A 34 -7.91 -0.54 -6.23
CA GLU A 34 -9.28 -0.09 -5.96
C GLU A 34 -10.25 -1.30 -5.96
N PRO A 35 -10.73 -1.76 -4.79
CA PRO A 35 -11.63 -2.91 -4.67
C PRO A 35 -12.93 -2.79 -5.46
N PHE A 36 -13.44 -1.57 -5.66
CA PHE A 36 -14.71 -1.33 -6.35
C PHE A 36 -14.60 -1.40 -7.88
N LEU A 37 -13.41 -1.70 -8.43
CA LEU A 37 -13.29 -2.09 -9.84
C LEU A 37 -13.98 -3.44 -10.13
N ASN A 38 -14.17 -4.29 -9.11
CA ASN A 38 -14.90 -5.55 -9.24
C ASN A 38 -15.71 -5.85 -7.97
N VAL A 39 -16.89 -5.22 -7.90
CA VAL A 39 -17.81 -5.33 -6.75
C VAL A 39 -18.25 -6.77 -6.49
N ASP A 40 -18.49 -7.57 -7.54
CA ASP A 40 -18.89 -8.98 -7.39
C ASP A 40 -17.80 -9.82 -6.70
N LEU A 41 -16.54 -9.60 -7.07
CA LEU A 41 -15.41 -10.26 -6.43
C LEU A 41 -15.21 -9.79 -4.98
N LEU A 42 -15.41 -8.49 -4.71
CA LEU A 42 -15.37 -7.92 -3.36
C LEU A 42 -16.45 -8.55 -2.46
N LEU A 43 -17.69 -8.61 -2.93
CA LEU A 43 -18.81 -9.26 -2.22
C LEU A 43 -18.47 -10.72 -1.88
N LYS A 44 -18.00 -11.48 -2.86
CA LYS A 44 -17.56 -12.88 -2.65
C LYS A 44 -16.43 -12.99 -1.63
N GLY A 45 -15.49 -12.05 -1.64
CA GLY A 45 -14.40 -11.99 -0.66
C GLY A 45 -14.90 -11.78 0.76
N ILE A 46 -15.84 -10.84 0.95
CA ILE A 46 -16.47 -10.54 2.24
C ILE A 46 -17.24 -11.76 2.76
N GLU A 47 -18.06 -12.39 1.91
CA GLU A 47 -18.82 -13.60 2.27
C GLU A 47 -17.90 -14.75 2.69
N LEU A 48 -16.79 -14.96 1.97
CA LEU A 48 -15.80 -15.97 2.33
C LEU A 48 -15.09 -15.65 3.65
N ALA A 49 -14.69 -14.40 3.86
CA ALA A 49 -14.05 -13.98 5.11
C ALA A 49 -15.00 -14.18 6.31
N ARG A 50 -16.27 -13.82 6.16
CA ARG A 50 -17.33 -14.09 7.14
C ARG A 50 -17.53 -15.59 7.36
N LYS A 51 -17.58 -16.41 6.30
CA LYS A 51 -17.71 -17.87 6.38
C LYS A 51 -16.57 -18.49 7.20
N PHE A 52 -15.35 -17.96 7.07
CA PHE A 52 -14.19 -18.42 7.84
C PHE A 52 -14.07 -17.78 9.24
N GLY A 53 -15.01 -16.91 9.63
CA GLY A 53 -15.01 -16.27 10.95
C GLY A 53 -13.93 -15.21 11.14
N ILE A 54 -13.43 -14.60 10.05
CA ILE A 54 -12.44 -13.54 10.12
C ILE A 54 -13.08 -12.27 10.69
N PRO A 55 -12.53 -11.66 11.76
CA PRO A 55 -13.12 -10.50 12.41
C PRO A 55 -12.73 -9.18 11.73
N SER A 56 -13.41 -8.10 12.12
CA SER A 56 -13.00 -6.72 11.83
C SER A 56 -12.83 -6.42 10.33
N LEU A 57 -13.82 -6.84 9.52
CA LEU A 57 -13.82 -6.70 8.07
C LEU A 57 -14.13 -5.26 7.64
N PHE A 58 -13.22 -4.64 6.90
CA PHE A 58 -13.52 -3.39 6.19
C PHE A 58 -12.88 -3.33 4.80
N VAL A 59 -13.27 -2.34 4.02
CA VAL A 59 -12.76 -2.08 2.67
C VAL A 59 -12.25 -0.65 2.57
N GLU A 60 -11.16 -0.46 1.84
CA GLU A 60 -10.59 0.84 1.50
C GLU A 60 -11.03 1.25 0.09
N THR A 61 -11.29 2.54 -0.14
CA THR A 61 -11.74 3.05 -1.44
C THR A 61 -11.27 4.48 -1.68
N ASN A 62 -10.99 4.81 -2.94
CA ASN A 62 -10.77 6.17 -3.41
C ASN A 62 -12.08 6.90 -3.81
N ALA A 63 -13.22 6.22 -3.66
CA ALA A 63 -14.57 6.70 -3.96
C ALA A 63 -14.88 7.02 -5.43
N PHE A 64 -14.05 6.60 -6.41
CA PHE A 64 -14.30 6.90 -7.82
C PHE A 64 -15.67 6.44 -8.32
N TRP A 65 -16.22 5.36 -7.73
CA TRP A 65 -17.47 4.72 -8.15
C TRP A 65 -18.73 5.42 -7.60
N CYS A 66 -18.59 6.32 -6.61
CA CYS A 66 -19.71 7.00 -5.94
C CYS A 66 -20.28 8.14 -6.80
N ARG A 67 -20.92 7.81 -7.94
CA ARG A 67 -21.38 8.78 -8.95
C ARG A 67 -22.72 9.43 -8.61
N ASP A 68 -23.60 8.70 -7.94
CA ASP A 68 -24.93 9.14 -7.51
C ASP A 68 -25.29 8.46 -6.19
N ASP A 69 -26.28 9.01 -5.49
CA ASP A 69 -26.60 8.62 -4.12
C ASP A 69 -27.24 7.23 -4.03
N ASP A 70 -28.05 6.85 -5.02
CA ASP A 70 -28.83 5.61 -5.01
C ASP A 70 -27.92 4.39 -5.23
N ASP A 71 -27.06 4.43 -6.26
CA ASP A 71 -26.09 3.37 -6.55
C ASP A 71 -25.06 3.25 -5.41
N THR A 72 -24.61 4.39 -4.88
CA THR A 72 -23.67 4.43 -3.75
C THR A 72 -24.26 3.73 -2.53
N ARG A 73 -25.48 4.11 -2.15
CA ARG A 73 -26.19 3.56 -1.00
C ARG A 73 -26.53 2.09 -1.19
N SER A 74 -27.00 1.71 -2.38
CA SER A 74 -27.33 0.32 -2.73
C SER A 74 -26.10 -0.58 -2.58
N THR A 75 -24.97 -0.18 -3.17
CA THR A 75 -23.71 -0.95 -3.11
C THR A 75 -23.20 -1.08 -1.68
N MET A 76 -23.13 0.02 -0.91
CA MET A 76 -22.68 -0.02 0.48
C MET A 76 -23.57 -0.90 1.37
N ARG A 77 -24.90 -0.88 1.16
CA ARG A 77 -25.83 -1.76 1.87
C ARG A 77 -25.59 -3.23 1.52
N GLN A 78 -25.42 -3.55 0.25
CA GLN A 78 -25.11 -4.93 -0.19
C GLN A 78 -23.83 -5.46 0.49
N LEU A 79 -22.77 -4.65 0.54
CA LEU A 79 -21.53 -5.02 1.23
C LEU A 79 -21.73 -5.22 2.73
N LYS A 80 -22.48 -4.32 3.39
CA LYS A 80 -22.82 -4.44 4.81
C LYS A 80 -23.61 -5.72 5.10
N ASP A 81 -24.61 -6.02 4.27
CA ASP A 81 -25.46 -7.21 4.41
C ASP A 81 -24.65 -8.51 4.21
N ALA A 82 -23.66 -8.48 3.30
CA ALA A 82 -22.71 -9.58 3.10
C ALA A 82 -21.79 -9.83 4.33
N GLY A 83 -21.64 -8.85 5.23
CA GLY A 83 -20.86 -8.95 6.46
C GLY A 83 -19.73 -7.94 6.60
N LEU A 84 -19.66 -6.93 5.72
CA LEU A 84 -18.70 -5.83 5.89
C LEU A 84 -19.06 -4.99 7.11
N GLN A 85 -18.08 -4.72 7.98
CA GLN A 85 -18.32 -4.04 9.25
C GLN A 85 -17.98 -2.55 9.21
N GLY A 86 -17.10 -2.12 8.31
CA GLY A 86 -16.72 -0.72 8.15
C GLY A 86 -16.13 -0.40 6.78
N MET A 87 -15.77 0.86 6.59
CA MET A 87 -15.14 1.36 5.36
C MET A 87 -14.09 2.41 5.70
N LEU A 88 -13.10 2.56 4.82
CA LEU A 88 -12.13 3.64 4.85
C LEU A 88 -12.15 4.37 3.51
N VAL A 89 -12.38 5.68 3.55
CA VAL A 89 -12.33 6.55 2.36
C VAL A 89 -11.04 7.35 2.40
N SER A 90 -10.20 7.16 1.39
CA SER A 90 -8.92 7.87 1.25
C SER A 90 -9.14 9.24 0.62
N VAL A 91 -8.60 10.29 1.24
CA VAL A 91 -8.75 11.67 0.77
C VAL A 91 -7.39 12.35 0.70
N ASN A 92 -6.89 12.62 -0.49
CA ASN A 92 -5.65 13.37 -0.68
C ASN A 92 -5.54 14.02 -2.06
N PRO A 93 -4.55 14.91 -2.26
CA PRO A 93 -4.38 15.62 -3.52
C PRO A 93 -4.14 14.71 -4.74
N PHE A 94 -3.52 13.54 -4.54
CA PHE A 94 -3.28 12.58 -5.63
C PHE A 94 -4.57 11.90 -6.09
N ILE A 95 -5.49 11.63 -5.18
CA ILE A 95 -6.84 11.14 -5.52
C ILE A 95 -7.66 12.25 -6.17
N LEU A 96 -7.59 13.47 -5.63
CA LEU A 96 -8.33 14.65 -6.12
C LEU A 96 -8.03 14.98 -7.59
N GLU A 97 -6.82 14.69 -8.06
CA GLU A 97 -6.44 14.86 -9.47
C GLU A 97 -7.28 13.99 -10.42
N THR A 98 -7.75 12.83 -9.95
CA THR A 98 -8.41 11.82 -10.81
C THR A 98 -9.87 11.55 -10.44
N VAL A 99 -10.27 11.83 -9.20
CA VAL A 99 -11.62 11.61 -8.67
C VAL A 99 -12.24 12.95 -8.28
N PRO A 100 -13.41 13.33 -8.85
CA PRO A 100 -14.11 14.54 -8.42
C PRO A 100 -14.41 14.52 -6.92
N PHE A 101 -14.11 15.60 -6.21
CA PHE A 101 -14.23 15.64 -4.75
C PHE A 101 -15.67 15.37 -4.26
N GLU A 102 -16.68 15.73 -5.05
CA GLU A 102 -18.08 15.40 -4.78
C GLU A 102 -18.33 13.90 -4.56
N ARG A 103 -17.55 13.02 -5.20
CA ARG A 103 -17.68 11.56 -5.02
C ARG A 103 -17.12 11.12 -3.69
N THR A 104 -15.97 11.67 -3.30
CA THR A 104 -15.38 11.48 -1.98
C THR A 104 -16.33 11.98 -0.89
N PHE A 105 -16.91 13.17 -1.07
CA PHE A 105 -17.89 13.74 -0.16
C PHE A 105 -19.12 12.84 -0.02
N ARG A 106 -19.69 12.39 -1.15
CA ARG A 106 -20.82 11.45 -1.18
C ARG A 106 -20.51 10.14 -0.47
N ALA A 107 -19.34 9.57 -0.71
CA ALA A 107 -18.90 8.33 -0.07
C ALA A 107 -18.82 8.48 1.46
N ILE A 108 -18.29 9.61 1.94
CA ILE A 108 -18.18 9.90 3.37
C ILE A 108 -19.56 10.12 4.00
N GLN A 109 -20.44 10.89 3.34
CA GLN A 109 -21.78 11.16 3.86
C GLN A 109 -22.61 9.86 3.96
N ILE A 110 -22.77 9.14 2.85
CA ILE A 110 -23.58 7.92 2.79
C ILE A 110 -22.93 6.80 3.61
N GLY A 111 -21.60 6.70 3.58
CA GLY A 111 -20.84 5.75 4.39
C GLY A 111 -21.04 5.99 5.88
N SER A 112 -21.09 7.25 6.33
CA SER A 112 -21.35 7.59 7.75
C SER A 112 -22.76 7.17 8.17
N GLU A 113 -23.76 7.33 7.30
CA GLU A 113 -25.13 6.90 7.58
C GLU A 113 -25.26 5.37 7.69
N ILE A 114 -24.46 4.62 6.93
CA ILE A 114 -24.56 3.15 6.85
C ILE A 114 -23.66 2.46 7.89
N PHE A 115 -22.42 2.93 8.06
CA PHE A 115 -21.42 2.30 8.93
C PHE A 115 -21.21 3.03 10.26
N ASP A 116 -21.86 4.18 10.46
CA ASP A 116 -21.75 5.01 11.66
C ASP A 116 -20.25 5.31 11.96
N GLN A 117 -19.81 5.16 13.21
CA GLN A 117 -18.44 5.41 13.64
C GLN A 117 -17.41 4.45 13.01
N LYS A 118 -17.84 3.44 12.23
CA LYS A 118 -16.97 2.49 11.53
C LYS A 118 -16.63 2.92 10.11
N LEU A 119 -17.05 4.12 9.70
CA LEU A 119 -16.47 4.83 8.56
C LEU A 119 -15.24 5.62 9.01
N MET A 120 -14.11 5.35 8.39
CA MET A 120 -12.86 6.08 8.60
C MET A 120 -12.60 7.00 7.40
N VAL A 121 -12.22 8.25 7.67
CA VAL A 121 -11.68 9.16 6.65
C VAL A 121 -10.17 9.17 6.81
N TYR A 122 -9.45 8.62 5.85
CA TYR A 122 -7.99 8.60 5.88
C TYR A 122 -7.48 9.93 5.34
N GLN A 123 -6.72 10.64 6.18
CA GLN A 123 -6.22 12.00 5.94
C GLN A 123 -7.34 13.07 5.95
N THR A 124 -8.16 13.06 7.01
CA THR A 124 -9.26 14.01 7.26
C THR A 124 -8.90 15.49 7.08
N ASP A 125 -7.64 15.87 7.33
CA ASP A 125 -7.20 17.26 7.13
C ASP A 125 -7.39 17.72 5.67
N TYR A 126 -7.12 16.87 4.69
CA TYR A 126 -7.35 17.20 3.28
C TYR A 126 -8.83 17.30 2.96
N PHE A 127 -9.67 16.42 3.51
CA PHE A 127 -11.11 16.55 3.38
C PHE A 127 -11.59 17.93 3.86
N MET A 128 -11.18 18.33 5.06
CA MET A 128 -11.54 19.63 5.63
C MET A 128 -11.00 20.80 4.79
N GLN A 129 -9.77 20.68 4.28
CA GLN A 129 -9.16 21.72 3.47
C GLN A 129 -9.84 21.86 2.10
N PHE A 130 -10.13 20.75 1.41
CA PHE A 130 -10.83 20.75 0.13
C PHE A 130 -12.22 21.36 0.26
N SER A 131 -12.96 21.02 1.33
CA SER A 131 -14.25 21.64 1.64
C SER A 131 -14.14 23.15 1.89
N ARG A 132 -13.12 23.61 2.64
CA ARG A 132 -12.89 25.05 2.89
C ARG A 132 -12.54 25.81 1.61
N LEU A 133 -11.82 25.17 0.70
CA LEU A 133 -11.48 25.74 -0.61
C LEU A 133 -12.66 25.70 -1.60
N GLY A 134 -13.79 25.11 -1.23
CA GLY A 134 -14.97 24.99 -2.09
C GLY A 134 -14.74 24.12 -3.32
N ILE A 135 -13.80 23.18 -3.25
CA ILE A 135 -13.52 22.25 -4.35
C ILE A 135 -14.70 21.27 -4.44
N THR A 136 -15.17 21.01 -5.65
CA THR A 136 -16.27 20.06 -5.92
C THR A 136 -15.88 19.04 -6.97
N ASP A 137 -15.20 19.48 -8.03
CA ASP A 137 -14.68 18.60 -9.08
C ASP A 137 -13.22 18.19 -8.80
N ARG A 138 -12.56 17.59 -9.80
CA ARG A 138 -11.13 17.28 -9.78
C ARG A 138 -10.30 18.56 -9.73
N LEU A 139 -9.14 18.47 -9.11
CA LEU A 139 -8.13 19.52 -9.14
C LEU A 139 -6.77 18.88 -9.38
N PRO A 140 -6.08 19.18 -10.51
CA PRO A 140 -4.75 18.66 -10.78
C PRO A 140 -3.79 18.96 -9.64
N LEU A 141 -2.90 18.02 -9.31
CA LEU A 141 -1.97 18.16 -8.18
C LEU A 141 -1.15 19.45 -8.25
N GLN A 142 -0.63 19.79 -9.43
CA GLN A 142 0.17 21.02 -9.64
C GLN A 142 -0.65 22.30 -9.42
N GLU A 143 -1.92 22.29 -9.81
CA GLU A 143 -2.82 23.41 -9.56
C GLU A 143 -3.13 23.54 -8.06
N TYR A 144 -3.39 22.41 -7.40
CA TYR A 144 -3.59 22.38 -5.95
C TYR A 144 -2.35 22.91 -5.20
N VAL A 145 -1.15 22.43 -5.55
CA VAL A 145 0.13 22.90 -4.98
C VAL A 145 0.33 24.39 -5.24
N SER A 146 -0.04 24.90 -6.42
CA SER A 146 0.04 26.34 -6.73
C SER A 146 -0.90 27.19 -5.88
N ARG A 147 -2.04 26.65 -5.45
CA ARG A 147 -3.02 27.36 -4.60
C ARG A 147 -2.62 27.42 -3.14
N VAL A 148 -2.06 26.33 -2.58
CA VAL A 148 -1.78 26.22 -1.13
C VAL A 148 -0.29 26.30 -0.78
N GLY A 149 0.60 26.15 -1.76
CA GLY A 149 2.05 26.01 -1.59
C GLY A 149 2.46 24.56 -1.33
N LEU A 150 3.69 24.20 -1.72
CA LEU A 150 4.21 22.82 -1.60
C LEU A 150 4.21 22.31 -0.16
N GLU A 151 4.59 23.15 0.80
CA GLU A 151 4.63 22.78 2.22
C GLU A 151 3.24 22.41 2.75
N GLU A 152 2.22 23.25 2.51
CA GLU A 152 0.85 22.96 2.95
C GLU A 152 0.26 21.75 2.18
N ALA A 153 0.59 21.63 0.89
CA ALA A 153 0.12 20.51 0.06
C ALA A 153 0.68 19.16 0.52
N THR A 154 1.88 19.13 1.13
CA THR A 154 2.62 17.88 1.43
C THR A 154 2.80 17.58 2.92
N SER A 155 2.68 18.57 3.81
CA SER A 155 3.00 18.40 5.25
C SER A 155 2.09 17.43 5.99
N ARG A 156 0.88 17.19 5.49
CA ARG A 156 -0.15 16.35 6.14
C ARG A 156 -0.34 14.99 5.49
N ILE A 157 0.35 14.74 4.38
CA ILE A 157 0.36 13.44 3.73
C ILE A 157 1.52 12.62 4.26
N GLU A 158 1.25 11.36 4.58
CA GLU A 158 2.28 10.35 4.85
C GLU A 158 2.97 9.97 3.52
N LEU A 159 3.59 10.95 2.85
CA LEU A 159 4.27 10.77 1.56
C LEU A 159 5.62 10.10 1.79
N LEU A 160 5.57 8.78 1.87
CA LEU A 160 6.76 7.96 2.08
C LEU A 160 7.65 7.99 0.83
N PRO A 161 8.97 8.24 0.97
CA PRO A 161 9.92 8.28 -0.15
C PRO A 161 10.29 6.86 -0.61
N ILE A 162 9.27 6.07 -0.97
CA ILE A 162 9.33 4.67 -1.39
C ILE A 162 8.49 4.46 -2.65
N GLY A 163 8.69 3.35 -3.35
CA GLY A 163 7.88 3.00 -4.52
C GLY A 163 7.96 4.07 -5.62
N ARG A 164 6.81 4.43 -6.21
CA ARG A 164 6.74 5.42 -7.30
C ARG A 164 7.17 6.82 -6.85
N THR A 165 6.90 7.23 -5.61
CA THR A 165 7.30 8.54 -5.07
C THR A 165 8.77 8.84 -5.30
N ALA A 166 9.63 7.82 -5.14
CA ALA A 166 11.07 7.95 -5.30
C ALA A 166 11.51 8.29 -6.74
N TYR A 167 10.69 7.97 -7.73
CA TYR A 167 10.97 8.20 -9.15
C TYR A 167 10.15 9.33 -9.75
N THR A 168 8.92 9.56 -9.27
CA THR A 168 8.00 10.55 -9.84
C THR A 168 8.04 11.89 -9.11
N LEU A 169 8.39 11.90 -7.82
CA LEU A 169 8.40 13.09 -6.97
C LEU A 169 9.78 13.31 -6.34
N GLY A 170 10.83 12.72 -6.90
CA GLY A 170 12.20 12.81 -6.37
C GLY A 170 12.69 14.26 -6.25
N GLU A 171 12.30 15.13 -7.18
CA GLU A 171 12.67 16.56 -7.21
C GLU A 171 12.15 17.35 -5.99
N TRP A 172 11.15 16.82 -5.26
CA TRP A 172 10.64 17.45 -4.04
C TRP A 172 11.56 17.19 -2.83
N TYR A 173 12.59 16.36 -3.00
CA TYR A 173 13.49 15.94 -1.94
C TYR A 173 14.95 16.23 -2.29
N GLN A 174 15.74 16.48 -1.24
CA GLN A 174 17.18 16.51 -1.38
C GLN A 174 17.72 15.11 -1.65
N HIS A 175 18.65 15.02 -2.60
CA HIS A 175 19.34 13.78 -2.92
C HIS A 175 20.69 13.68 -2.20
N TYR A 176 21.06 12.45 -1.85
CA TYR A 176 22.29 12.13 -1.13
C TYR A 176 22.99 10.92 -1.77
N PRO A 177 24.33 10.80 -1.64
CA PRO A 177 25.07 9.63 -2.10
C PRO A 177 24.65 8.37 -1.31
N ALA A 178 24.84 7.18 -1.89
CA ALA A 178 24.42 5.92 -1.27
C ALA A 178 25.01 5.71 0.13
N THR A 179 26.25 6.15 0.33
CA THR A 179 26.98 6.05 1.60
C THR A 179 26.27 6.71 2.77
N THR A 180 25.45 7.73 2.53
CA THR A 180 24.60 8.37 3.55
C THR A 180 23.62 7.37 4.17
N PHE A 181 23.15 6.39 3.39
CA PHE A 181 22.13 5.42 3.80
C PHE A 181 22.70 4.08 4.29
N PHE A 182 24.02 3.95 4.43
CA PHE A 182 24.67 2.71 4.89
C PHE A 182 24.63 2.52 6.41
N ARG A 183 23.44 2.66 7.01
CA ARG A 183 23.22 2.55 8.45
C ARG A 183 22.10 1.54 8.76
N GLY A 184 22.26 0.80 9.85
CA GLY A 184 21.21 -0.10 10.35
C GLY A 184 20.93 -1.33 9.47
N THR A 185 19.80 -1.98 9.76
CA THR A 185 19.25 -3.14 9.05
C THR A 185 17.74 -2.95 8.88
N CYS A 186 17.08 -3.77 8.06
CA CYS A 186 15.63 -3.69 7.86
C CYS A 186 14.84 -4.59 8.83
N ARG A 187 15.43 -4.96 9.98
CA ARG A 187 14.83 -5.95 10.88
C ARG A 187 13.49 -5.50 11.46
N ALA A 188 13.39 -4.25 11.91
CA ALA A 188 12.16 -3.72 12.49
C ALA A 188 11.03 -3.64 11.45
N GLU A 189 11.38 -3.31 10.21
CA GLU A 189 10.47 -3.12 9.09
C GLU A 189 9.95 -4.45 8.56
N LEU A 190 10.84 -5.45 8.42
CA LEU A 190 10.50 -6.78 7.87
C LEU A 190 9.89 -7.73 8.90
N GLN A 191 10.13 -7.52 10.21
CA GLN A 191 9.53 -8.34 11.29
C GLN A 191 8.27 -7.72 11.89
N ARG A 192 7.76 -6.63 11.30
CA ARG A 192 6.55 -5.96 11.76
C ARG A 192 5.35 -6.92 11.68
N ASN A 193 4.63 -7.07 12.80
CA ASN A 193 3.53 -8.01 12.94
C ASN A 193 2.14 -7.41 12.60
N TYR A 194 2.08 -6.16 12.15
CA TYR A 194 0.84 -5.47 11.79
C TYR A 194 0.96 -4.83 10.40
N HIS A 195 -0.19 -4.59 9.77
CA HIS A 195 -0.29 -3.91 8.46
C HIS A 195 0.52 -4.62 7.36
N ASN A 196 0.44 -5.95 7.31
CA ASN A 196 1.00 -6.75 6.22
C ASN A 196 -0.07 -6.96 5.14
N HIS A 197 0.36 -7.16 3.90
CA HIS A 197 -0.53 -7.39 2.76
C HIS A 197 -0.34 -8.79 2.18
N TRP A 198 -1.39 -9.28 1.53
CA TRP A 198 -1.36 -10.52 0.77
C TRP A 198 -1.86 -10.23 -0.63
N ASP A 199 -1.05 -10.55 -1.63
CA ASP A 199 -1.48 -10.39 -3.01
C ASP A 199 -2.30 -11.59 -3.50
N ASN A 200 -2.86 -11.47 -4.71
CA ASN A 200 -3.69 -12.52 -5.31
C ASN A 200 -2.90 -13.79 -5.67
N TYR A 201 -1.57 -13.74 -5.64
CA TYR A 201 -0.68 -14.87 -5.90
C TYR A 201 -0.23 -15.55 -4.60
N GLY A 202 -0.63 -15.03 -3.44
CA GLY A 202 -0.30 -15.58 -2.13
C GLY A 202 0.99 -15.04 -1.54
N ASN A 203 1.66 -14.07 -2.17
CA ASN A 203 2.86 -13.46 -1.60
C ASN A 203 2.49 -12.66 -0.36
N ILE A 204 3.31 -12.80 0.68
CA ILE A 204 3.18 -12.05 1.94
C ILE A 204 4.06 -10.82 1.81
N LEU A 205 3.48 -9.63 1.80
CA LEU A 205 4.19 -8.38 1.60
C LEU A 205 4.23 -7.59 2.91
N PRO A 206 5.40 -7.09 3.35
CA PRO A 206 5.49 -6.22 4.50
C PRO A 206 4.87 -4.86 4.17
N GLY A 207 4.17 -4.25 5.12
CA GLY A 207 3.39 -3.01 4.89
C GLY A 207 4.14 -1.86 4.23
N PHE A 208 5.45 -1.75 4.49
CA PHE A 208 6.25 -0.59 4.06
C PHE A 208 7.47 -0.97 3.20
N CYS A 209 7.55 -2.22 2.72
CA CYS A 209 8.62 -2.65 1.81
C CYS A 209 8.05 -3.37 0.58
N ALA A 210 7.38 -2.60 -0.27
CA ALA A 210 6.81 -3.11 -1.52
C ALA A 210 7.88 -3.73 -2.44
N GLY A 211 7.47 -4.76 -3.18
CA GLY A 211 8.34 -5.58 -4.03
C GLY A 211 9.16 -6.63 -3.28
N ILE A 212 9.03 -6.73 -1.95
CA ILE A 212 9.62 -7.82 -1.18
C ILE A 212 8.51 -8.78 -0.72
N ALA A 213 8.63 -10.05 -1.09
CA ALA A 213 7.80 -11.13 -0.56
C ALA A 213 8.52 -11.83 0.61
N LEU A 214 7.89 -11.82 1.78
CA LEU A 214 8.26 -12.60 2.96
C LEU A 214 7.81 -14.06 2.83
N GLY A 215 7.87 -14.64 1.64
CA GLY A 215 7.33 -15.98 1.34
C GLY A 215 5.91 -15.96 0.78
N ASN A 216 5.33 -17.16 0.62
CA ASN A 216 4.04 -17.36 -0.03
C ASN A 216 3.13 -18.28 0.80
N VAL A 217 1.97 -17.77 1.22
CA VAL A 217 1.03 -18.50 2.10
C VAL A 217 0.37 -19.71 1.43
N LEU A 218 0.34 -19.76 0.09
CA LEU A 218 -0.20 -20.90 -0.66
C LEU A 218 0.83 -22.02 -0.82
N GLU A 219 2.12 -21.69 -0.82
CA GLU A 219 3.21 -22.66 -0.87
C GLU A 219 3.60 -23.13 0.53
N GLN A 220 3.58 -22.23 1.51
CA GLN A 220 4.01 -22.47 2.89
C GLN A 220 2.93 -21.99 3.88
N PRO A 221 1.80 -22.72 4.03
CA PRO A 221 0.70 -22.33 4.92
C PRO A 221 1.08 -22.15 6.41
N ARG A 222 2.14 -22.84 6.85
CA ARG A 222 2.61 -22.86 8.25
C ARG A 222 3.74 -21.85 8.52
N ILE A 223 3.97 -20.91 7.60
CA ILE A 223 5.00 -19.88 7.71
C ILE A 223 4.92 -19.05 9.00
N TYR A 224 3.71 -18.86 9.55
CA TYR A 224 3.49 -18.15 10.81
C TYR A 224 3.89 -18.96 12.05
N GLU A 225 3.97 -20.29 11.93
CA GLU A 225 4.38 -21.20 13.00
C GLU A 225 5.87 -21.54 12.92
N GLU A 226 6.36 -21.78 11.70
CA GLU A 226 7.71 -22.31 11.44
C GLU A 226 8.72 -21.19 11.13
N GLY A 227 8.25 -20.01 10.76
CA GLY A 227 9.08 -18.91 10.29
C GLY A 227 9.58 -19.12 8.85
N LEU A 228 10.58 -18.33 8.48
CA LEU A 228 11.17 -18.32 7.14
C LEU A 228 12.56 -18.94 7.14
N ASP A 229 12.78 -19.89 6.23
CA ASP A 229 14.13 -20.38 5.92
C ASP A 229 14.88 -19.34 5.07
N LEU A 230 15.71 -18.53 5.73
CA LEU A 230 16.46 -17.45 5.08
C LEU A 230 17.58 -17.94 4.14
N GLU A 231 17.93 -19.24 4.14
CA GLU A 231 18.90 -19.78 3.19
C GLU A 231 18.37 -19.77 1.76
N VAL A 232 17.05 -19.89 1.58
CA VAL A 232 16.39 -19.78 0.26
C VAL A 232 15.92 -18.36 -0.08
N TYR A 233 16.20 -17.39 0.79
CA TYR A 233 15.89 -15.96 0.59
C TYR A 233 17.12 -15.06 0.87
N PRO A 234 18.17 -15.14 0.03
CA PRO A 234 19.45 -14.47 0.29
C PRO A 234 19.34 -12.94 0.37
N ILE A 235 18.44 -12.29 -0.37
CA ILE A 235 18.24 -10.83 -0.30
C ILE A 235 17.59 -10.46 1.04
N LEU A 236 16.61 -11.24 1.52
CA LEU A 236 16.04 -11.01 2.86
C LEU A 236 17.10 -11.17 3.95
N ARG A 237 17.92 -12.24 3.88
CA ARG A 237 19.05 -12.45 4.80
C ARG A 237 19.97 -11.23 4.82
N ILE A 238 20.39 -10.74 3.66
CA ILE A 238 21.27 -9.56 3.54
C ILE A 238 20.63 -8.33 4.19
N LEU A 239 19.35 -8.05 3.93
CA LEU A 239 18.64 -6.91 4.48
C LEU A 239 18.48 -6.97 6.01
N LEU A 240 18.27 -8.18 6.54
CA LEU A 240 18.13 -8.43 7.98
C LEU A 240 19.45 -8.34 8.76
N ASP A 241 20.57 -8.72 8.13
CA ASP A 241 21.86 -8.82 8.81
C ASP A 241 22.77 -7.62 8.56
N THR A 242 22.71 -7.07 7.35
CA THR A 242 23.67 -6.04 6.88
C THR A 242 23.00 -4.83 6.21
N GLY A 243 21.67 -4.85 6.10
CA GLY A 243 20.88 -3.75 5.54
C GLY A 243 21.21 -3.44 4.09
N VAL A 244 20.88 -2.22 3.67
CA VAL A 244 21.10 -1.77 2.29
C VAL A 244 22.58 -1.73 1.90
N ARG A 245 23.48 -1.56 2.88
CA ARG A 245 24.93 -1.57 2.64
C ARG A 245 25.40 -2.91 2.09
N GLY A 246 25.00 -4.01 2.73
CA GLY A 246 25.33 -5.35 2.26
C GLY A 246 24.67 -5.66 0.93
N LEU A 247 23.43 -5.19 0.73
CA LEU A 247 22.73 -5.35 -0.54
C LEU A 247 23.45 -4.62 -1.69
N CYS A 248 23.92 -3.40 -1.45
CA CYS A 248 24.70 -2.63 -2.42
C CYS A 248 26.00 -3.35 -2.79
N ALA A 249 26.79 -3.78 -1.79
CA ALA A 249 28.04 -4.52 -2.02
C ALA A 249 27.81 -5.84 -2.78
N TYR A 250 26.76 -6.57 -2.43
CA TYR A 250 26.36 -7.80 -3.12
C TYR A 250 25.99 -7.53 -4.58
N ALA A 251 25.19 -6.49 -4.84
CA ALA A 251 24.76 -6.12 -6.18
C ALA A 251 25.91 -5.60 -7.06
N GLN A 252 26.82 -4.80 -6.50
CA GLN A 252 28.03 -4.35 -7.19
C GLN A 252 28.90 -5.54 -7.62
N LYS A 253 29.11 -6.50 -6.71
CA LYS A 253 29.98 -7.66 -6.96
C LYS A 253 29.37 -8.67 -7.94
N ARG A 254 28.08 -8.99 -7.80
CA ARG A 254 27.44 -10.09 -8.56
C ARG A 254 26.69 -9.63 -9.81
N PHE A 255 26.13 -8.42 -9.79
CA PHE A 255 25.26 -7.91 -10.84
C PHE A 255 25.82 -6.63 -11.49
N GLY A 256 27.02 -6.19 -11.11
CA GLY A 256 27.65 -4.98 -11.64
C GLY A 256 26.81 -3.71 -11.42
N TYR A 257 26.07 -3.65 -10.31
CA TYR A 257 25.28 -2.47 -9.97
C TYR A 257 26.18 -1.22 -9.87
N GLN A 258 25.73 -0.12 -10.46
CA GLN A 258 26.36 1.20 -10.39
C GLN A 258 25.40 2.13 -9.67
N GLU A 259 25.94 2.95 -8.76
CA GLU A 259 25.14 3.93 -8.05
C GLU A 259 24.68 5.04 -9.01
N ARG A 260 23.45 5.55 -8.82
CA ARG A 260 22.94 6.70 -9.57
C ARG A 260 23.76 7.95 -9.28
N GLU A 261 24.16 8.68 -10.31
CA GLU A 261 24.89 9.95 -10.17
C GLU A 261 24.08 11.00 -9.43
N ALA A 262 22.77 11.07 -9.69
CA ALA A 262 21.85 11.96 -8.99
C ALA A 262 21.68 11.64 -7.49
N GLY A 263 22.15 10.47 -7.03
CA GLY A 263 21.96 10.00 -5.66
C GLY A 263 20.55 9.51 -5.37
N TYR A 264 20.17 9.49 -4.09
CA TYR A 264 18.91 8.94 -3.60
C TYR A 264 18.29 9.84 -2.52
N ILE A 265 16.96 9.82 -2.45
CA ILE A 265 16.17 10.60 -1.49
C ILE A 265 15.92 9.85 -0.17
N SER A 266 16.13 8.53 -0.15
CA SER A 266 15.93 7.69 1.04
C SER A 266 16.70 6.37 0.93
N GLN A 267 16.87 5.70 2.08
CA GLN A 267 17.41 4.33 2.13
C GLN A 267 16.57 3.35 1.31
N CYS A 268 15.24 3.52 1.32
CA CYS A 268 14.32 2.68 0.58
C CYS A 268 14.36 2.94 -0.92
N HIS A 269 14.64 4.18 -1.36
CA HIS A 269 14.91 4.49 -2.76
C HIS A 269 16.18 3.75 -3.23
N LEU A 270 17.30 3.85 -2.50
CA LEU A 270 18.51 3.08 -2.82
C LEU A 270 18.24 1.57 -2.88
N CYS A 271 17.55 1.02 -1.87
CA CYS A 271 17.20 -0.40 -1.84
C CYS A 271 16.31 -0.81 -3.02
N LEU A 272 15.35 0.05 -3.41
CA LEU A 272 14.47 -0.19 -4.55
C LEU A 272 15.24 -0.17 -5.88
N ASP A 273 16.16 0.77 -6.04
CA ASP A 273 17.00 0.90 -7.22
C ASP A 273 17.89 -0.34 -7.41
N ILE A 274 18.57 -0.77 -6.34
CA ILE A 274 19.39 -2.00 -6.35
C ILE A 274 18.52 -3.22 -6.70
N ARG A 275 17.37 -3.39 -6.05
CA ARG A 275 16.48 -4.55 -6.33
C ARG A 275 15.96 -4.53 -7.77
N THR A 276 15.64 -3.35 -8.31
CA THR A 276 15.19 -3.19 -9.70
C THR A 276 16.30 -3.63 -10.67
N HIS A 277 17.54 -3.23 -10.42
CA HIS A 277 18.70 -3.66 -11.19
C HIS A 277 18.89 -5.18 -11.16
N ILE A 278 18.78 -5.79 -9.98
CA ILE A 278 18.87 -7.25 -9.83
C ILE A 278 17.77 -7.95 -10.66
N VAL A 279 16.50 -7.54 -10.50
CA VAL A 279 15.36 -8.18 -11.19
C VAL A 279 15.45 -8.07 -12.71
N ARG A 280 16.03 -6.99 -13.25
CA ARG A 280 16.26 -6.82 -14.70
C ARG A 280 17.26 -7.83 -15.26
N GLN A 281 18.18 -8.33 -14.45
CA GLN A 281 19.20 -9.29 -14.88
C GLN A 281 18.86 -10.73 -14.51
N ALA A 282 18.23 -10.94 -13.36
CA ALA A 282 17.93 -12.26 -12.83
C ALA A 282 16.60 -12.26 -12.05
N GLN A 283 15.70 -13.17 -12.42
CA GLN A 283 14.43 -13.40 -11.73
C GLN A 283 14.48 -14.65 -10.83
N GLU A 284 15.68 -15.04 -10.40
CA GLU A 284 15.93 -16.24 -9.58
C GLU A 284 15.50 -16.07 -8.12
N PHE A 285 15.40 -14.83 -7.63
CA PHE A 285 15.06 -14.52 -6.25
C PHE A 285 13.55 -14.61 -6.00
N ARG A 286 13.16 -15.43 -5.01
CA ARG A 286 11.75 -15.66 -4.64
C ARG A 286 11.15 -14.48 -3.89
N GLU A 287 11.99 -13.77 -3.16
CA GLU A 287 11.64 -12.61 -2.35
C GLU A 287 11.50 -11.32 -3.16
N LEU A 288 11.94 -11.25 -4.42
CA LEU A 288 11.78 -10.06 -5.26
C LEU A 288 10.51 -10.16 -6.09
N ARG A 289 9.35 -10.05 -5.41
CA ARG A 289 8.02 -10.25 -5.99
C ARG A 289 7.00 -9.21 -5.52
N PRO A 290 5.95 -8.95 -6.31
CA PRO A 290 5.76 -9.42 -7.70
C PRO A 290 6.75 -8.75 -8.67
N VAL A 291 7.12 -9.39 -9.78
CA VAL A 291 8.09 -8.81 -10.74
C VAL A 291 7.51 -7.57 -11.41
N GLU A 292 6.20 -7.55 -11.60
CA GLU A 292 5.43 -6.44 -12.14
C GLU A 292 5.59 -5.18 -11.29
N PHE A 293 5.81 -5.31 -9.97
CA PHE A 293 6.12 -4.14 -9.14
C PHE A 293 7.33 -3.39 -9.71
N TYR A 294 8.39 -4.10 -10.09
CA TYR A 294 9.63 -3.52 -10.61
C TYR A 294 9.53 -3.01 -12.05
N THR A 295 8.77 -3.69 -12.91
CA THR A 295 8.65 -3.32 -14.34
C THR A 295 7.68 -2.17 -14.58
N GLN A 296 6.89 -1.79 -13.56
CA GLN A 296 5.92 -0.71 -13.61
C GLN A 296 6.41 0.55 -12.85
N LEU A 297 7.58 0.51 -12.20
CA LEU A 297 8.19 1.71 -11.61
C LEU A 297 8.55 2.69 -12.73
N GLY A 298 7.89 3.85 -12.75
CA GLY A 298 8.24 4.95 -13.66
C GLY A 298 7.59 4.90 -15.05
N ARG A 299 6.63 4.00 -15.34
CA ARG A 299 5.93 4.02 -16.65
C ARG A 299 5.09 5.27 -16.91
N ASP A 300 4.77 6.02 -15.85
CA ASP A 300 4.06 7.30 -15.93
C ASP A 300 5.02 8.52 -15.91
N VAL A 301 6.34 8.30 -15.94
CA VAL A 301 7.35 9.37 -16.08
C VAL A 301 7.67 9.51 -17.57
N PRO A 302 7.45 10.68 -18.20
CA PRO A 302 7.88 10.92 -19.58
C PRO A 302 9.36 10.59 -19.74
N ALA A 303 9.72 9.89 -20.81
CA ALA A 303 11.07 9.37 -21.07
C ALA A 303 12.17 10.42 -21.28
N ASP A 304 11.87 11.71 -21.05
CA ASP A 304 12.75 12.84 -21.40
C ASP A 304 13.51 13.41 -20.19
N GLN A 305 13.81 12.59 -19.17
CA GLN A 305 14.62 13.01 -18.01
C GLN A 305 15.73 12.00 -17.62
N ASP A 306 16.33 11.34 -18.61
CA ASP A 306 17.66 10.70 -18.47
C ASP A 306 18.73 11.54 -19.19
#